data_AF-A0A7W6JXN3-F1
#
_entry.id   AF-A0A7W6JXN3-F1
#
_cell.length_a   1.000
_cell.length_b   1.000
_cell.length_c   1.000
_cell.angle_alpha   90.00
_cell.angle_beta   90.00
_cell.angle_gamma   90.00
#
_symmetry.space_group_name_H-M   'P 1'
#
loop_
_entity.id
_entity.type
_entity.pdbx_description
1 polymer ?
#
loop_
_entity_poly.entity_id
_entity_poly.type
_entity_poly.pdbx_seq_one_letter_code
_entity_poly.pdbx_strand_id
1 'polypeptide(L)' 'MRDLSPYGRQYLIDQDRKPVDKAAAQFAASLGNAAFIAEYRAVLTAFIAQHQNDADPALIANYRAQLDALPRAD' A
#
# COMPACT_ATOMS: atom_id res chain seq x y z
N MET A 1 22.53 3.46 13.17
CA MET A 1 21.63 2.36 12.78
C MET A 1 20.53 2.29 13.82
N ARG A 2 19.26 2.47 13.46
CA ARG A 2 18.15 2.25 14.41
C ARG A 2 17.84 0.76 14.37
N ASP A 3 18.39 0.00 15.30
CA ASP A 3 17.92 -1.34 15.62
C ASP A 3 16.50 -1.21 16.18
N LEU A 4 15.52 -1.23 15.29
CA LEU A 4 14.15 -1.38 15.69
C LEU A 4 13.96 -2.84 16.07
N SER A 5 13.69 -3.09 17.36
CA SER A 5 13.12 -4.36 17.81
C SER A 5 11.95 -4.75 16.89
N PRO A 6 11.63 -6.05 16.75
CA PRO A 6 10.54 -6.50 15.88
C PRO A 6 9.23 -5.70 16.04
N TYR A 7 8.90 -5.30 17.27
CA TYR A 7 7.78 -4.39 17.58
C TYR A 7 7.89 -3.00 16.94
N GLY A 8 9.06 -2.38 16.95
CA GLY A 8 9.30 -1.08 16.32
C GLY A 8 9.20 -1.14 14.79
N ARG A 9 9.59 -2.28 14.19
CA ARG A 9 9.42 -2.51 12.75
C ARG A 9 7.95 -2.67 12.37
N GLN A 10 7.21 -3.48 13.13
CA GLN A 10 5.77 -3.64 12.92
C GLN A 10 5.01 -2.32 13.05
N TYR A 11 5.38 -1.50 14.05
CA TYR A 11 4.77 -0.18 14.24
C TYR A 11 4.98 0.75 13.03
N LEU A 12 6.17 0.73 12.41
CA LEU A 12 6.42 1.52 11.20
C LEU A 12 5.62 0.99 10.00
N ILE A 13 5.55 -0.32 9.83
CA ILE A 13 4.73 -0.95 8.78
C ILE A 13 3.26 -0.52 8.94
N ASP A 14 2.73 -0.55 10.17
CA ASP A 14 1.35 -0.12 10.46
C ASP A 14 1.15 1.39 10.21
N GLN A 15 2.15 2.23 10.45
CA GLN A 15 2.08 3.65 10.10
C GLN A 15 2.07 3.86 8.58
N ASP A 16 2.97 3.20 7.86
CA ASP A 16 3.11 3.31 6.41
C ASP A 16 1.94 2.65 5.66
N ARG A 17 1.15 1.83 6.35
CA ARG A 17 -0.10 1.28 5.84
C ARG A 17 -1.25 2.29 5.81
N LYS A 18 -1.25 3.30 6.69
CA LYS A 18 -2.35 4.29 6.76
C LYS A 18 -2.64 5.03 5.45
N PRO A 19 -1.64 5.46 4.66
CA PRO A 19 -1.87 6.03 3.33
C PRO A 19 -2.52 5.05 2.37
N VAL A 20 -2.16 3.76 2.42
CA VAL A 20 -2.75 2.70 1.60
C VAL A 20 -4.23 2.52 1.95
N ASP A 21 -4.55 2.42 3.25
CA ASP A 21 -5.94 2.26 3.71
C ASP A 21 -6.80 3.49 3.35
N LYS A 22 -6.24 4.70 3.44
CA LYS A 22 -6.91 5.94 3.03
C LYS A 22 -7.23 5.95 1.53
N ALA A 23 -6.24 5.66 0.69
CA ALA A 23 -6.42 5.65 -0.76
C ALA A 23 -7.38 4.53 -1.20
N ALA A 24 -7.35 3.37 -0.54
CA ALA A 24 -8.31 2.30 -0.75
C ALA A 24 -9.75 2.76 -0.46
N ALA A 25 -9.96 3.51 0.63
CA ALA A 25 -11.26 4.07 0.95
C ALA A 25 -11.72 5.13 -0.07
N GLN A 26 -10.82 5.98 -0.56
CA GLN A 26 -11.12 6.97 -1.61
C GLN A 26 -11.49 6.28 -2.94
N PHE A 27 -10.75 5.24 -3.32
CA PHE A 27 -11.05 4.43 -4.49
C PHE A 27 -12.40 3.72 -4.37
N ALA A 28 -12.69 3.10 -3.22
CA ALA A 28 -13.98 2.44 -2.97
C ALA A 28 -15.17 3.43 -2.96
N ALA A 29 -14.94 4.66 -2.49
CA ALA A 29 -15.96 5.71 -2.43
C ALA A 29 -16.22 6.40 -3.77
N SER A 30 -15.35 6.21 -4.78
CA SER A 30 -15.43 6.93 -6.05
C SER A 30 -15.27 5.99 -7.24
N LEU A 31 -16.38 5.68 -7.89
CA LEU A 31 -16.40 4.84 -9.09
C LEU A 31 -15.67 5.56 -10.24
N GLY A 32 -14.51 5.03 -10.63
CA GLY A 32 -13.81 5.40 -11.86
C GLY A 32 -13.07 6.75 -11.82
N ASN A 33 -12.85 7.34 -10.65
CA ASN A 33 -12.04 8.56 -10.57
C ASN A 33 -10.55 8.25 -10.81
N ALA A 34 -10.05 8.67 -11.97
CA ALA A 34 -8.68 8.44 -12.39
C ALA A 34 -7.63 8.97 -11.39
N ALA A 35 -7.91 10.07 -10.69
CA ALA A 35 -6.99 10.63 -9.70
C ALA A 35 -6.86 9.70 -8.48
N PHE A 36 -7.96 9.11 -8.01
CA PHE A 36 -7.92 8.17 -6.89
C PHE A 36 -7.36 6.81 -7.29
N ILE A 37 -7.58 6.37 -8.53
CA ILE A 37 -6.91 5.18 -9.07
C ILE A 37 -5.40 5.40 -9.10
N ALA A 38 -4.95 6.55 -9.60
CA ALA A 38 -3.53 6.90 -9.65
C ALA A 38 -2.91 7.04 -8.24
N GLU A 39 -3.61 7.71 -7.31
CA GLU A 39 -3.20 7.82 -5.90
C GLU A 39 -3.07 6.44 -5.27
N TYR A 40 -4.07 5.58 -5.44
CA TYR A 40 -4.05 4.24 -4.86
C TYR A 40 -2.92 3.38 -5.42
N ARG A 41 -2.69 3.46 -6.74
CA ARG A 41 -1.58 2.80 -7.40
C ARG A 41 -0.22 3.25 -6.88
N ALA A 42 -0.06 4.56 -6.69
CA ALA A 42 1.19 5.15 -6.22
C ALA A 42 1.52 4.70 -4.78
N VAL A 43 0.56 4.76 -3.87
CA VAL A 43 0.80 4.38 -2.46
C VAL A 43 1.02 2.87 -2.29
N LEU A 44 0.32 2.01 -3.07
CA LEU A 44 0.58 0.57 -3.09
C LEU A 44 2.01 0.27 -3.58
N THR A 45 2.42 0.91 -4.67
CA THR A 45 3.76 0.73 -5.24
C THR A 45 4.84 1.15 -4.24
N ALA A 46 4.65 2.30 -3.59
CA ALA A 46 5.58 2.80 -2.57
C ALA A 46 5.67 1.85 -1.36
N PHE A 47 4.53 1.39 -0.84
CA PHE A 47 4.51 0.46 0.29
C PHE A 47 5.22 -0.86 -0.05
N ILE A 48 4.92 -1.45 -1.21
CA ILE A 48 5.55 -2.70 -1.64
C ILE A 48 7.06 -2.51 -1.80
N ALA A 49 7.50 -1.43 -2.46
CA ALA A 49 8.92 -1.17 -2.66
C ALA A 49 9.68 -1.02 -1.34
N GLN A 50 9.08 -0.35 -0.36
CA GLN A 50 9.67 -0.09 0.95
C GLN A 50 9.66 -1.31 1.86
N HIS A 51 8.59 -2.13 1.83
CA HIS A 51 8.35 -3.18 2.83
C HIS A 51 8.39 -4.60 2.28
N GLN A 52 8.70 -4.83 1.00
CA GLN A 52 8.72 -6.18 0.37
C GLN A 52 9.56 -7.23 1.10
N ASN A 53 10.59 -6.82 1.86
CA ASN A 53 11.48 -7.72 2.59
C ASN A 53 11.19 -7.78 4.10
N ASP A 54 10.35 -6.88 4.60
CA ASP A 54 10.16 -6.64 6.04
C ASP A 54 8.72 -6.87 6.51
N ALA A 55 7.74 -6.66 5.64
CA ALA A 55 6.33 -6.95 5.91
C ALA A 55 5.99 -8.42 5.64
N ASP A 56 4.84 -8.83 6.16
CA ASP A 56 4.27 -10.15 5.91
C ASP A 56 4.18 -10.41 4.39
N PRO A 57 4.78 -11.51 3.87
CA PRO A 57 4.70 -11.87 2.46
C PRO A 57 3.26 -11.99 1.94
N ALA A 58 2.30 -12.40 2.78
CA ALA A 58 0.89 -12.47 2.42
C ALA A 58 0.28 -11.07 2.20
N LEU A 59 0.69 -10.09 3.00
CA LEU A 59 0.29 -8.69 2.82
C LEU A 59 0.84 -8.14 1.50
N ILE A 60 2.11 -8.39 1.21
CA ILE A 60 2.75 -7.95 -0.05
C ILE A 60 2.08 -8.60 -1.26
N ALA A 61 1.79 -9.91 -1.20
CA ALA A 61 1.07 -10.61 -2.27
C ALA A 61 -0.33 -10.04 -2.49
N ASN A 62 -1.05 -9.72 -1.42
CA ASN A 62 -2.37 -9.09 -1.50
C ASN A 62 -2.29 -7.71 -2.17
N TYR A 63 -1.35 -6.86 -1.76
CA TYR A 63 -1.18 -5.53 -2.35
C TYR A 63 -0.74 -5.56 -3.81
N ARG A 64 0.08 -6.54 -4.21
CA ARG A 64 0.40 -6.78 -5.63
C ARG A 64 -0.84 -7.16 -6.42
N ALA A 65 -1.66 -8.08 -5.91
CA ALA A 65 -2.91 -8.46 -6.57
C ALA A 65 -3.88 -7.28 -6.72
N GLN A 66 -3.98 -6.42 -5.71
CA GLN A 66 -4.77 -5.20 -5.80
C GLN A 66 -4.19 -4.22 -6.85
N LEU A 67 -2.88 -4.05 -6.88
CA LEU A 67 -2.19 -3.20 -7.86
C LEU A 67 -2.42 -3.66 -9.31
N ASP A 68 -2.41 -4.97 -9.55
CA ASP A 68 -2.69 -5.57 -10.86
C ASP A 68 -4.17 -5.47 -11.26
N ALA A 69 -5.09 -5.47 -10.29
CA ALA A 69 -6.52 -5.34 -10.52
C ALA A 69 -6.97 -3.89 -10.78
N LEU A 70 -6.13 -2.88 -10.48
CA LEU A 70 -6.48 -1.49 -10.73
C LEU A 70 -6.58 -1.21 -12.24
N PRO A 71 -7.59 -0.43 -12.68
CA PRO A 71 -7.68 0.03 -14.05
C PRO A 71 -6.39 0.74 -14.46
N ARG A 72 -5.93 0.53 -15.69
CA ARG A 72 -4.88 1.39 -16.24
C ARG A 72 -5.49 2.78 -16.38
N ALA A 73 -4.87 3.77 -15.73
CA ALA A 73 -5.08 5.16 -16.10
C ALA A 73 -4.46 5.33 -17.49
N ASP A 74 -5.30 5.38 -18.52
CA ASP A 74 -4.92 5.73 -19.89
C ASP A 74 -4.72 7.26 -19.99
#